data_AF-T1EHH2-F1
#
_entry.id   AF-T1EHH2-F1
#
_cell.length_a   1.000
_cell.length_b   1.000
_cell.length_c   1.000
_cell.angle_alpha   90.00
_cell.angle_beta   90.00
_cell.angle_gamma   90.00
#
_symmetry.space_group_name_H-M   'P 1'
#
loop_
_entity.id
_entity.type
_entity.pdbx_description
1 polymer ?
#
loop_
_entity_poly.entity_id
_entity_poly.type
_entity_poly.pdbx_seq_one_letter_code
_entity_poly.pdbx_strand_id
1 'polypeptide(L)' 'KCRNLQDEFETYTESVKKLGEEVNGTSTTGSQDPNLCEICRKTKFADGIGHKCHYCFVRSCARCG' A
#
# COMPACT_ATOMS: atom_id res chain seq x y z
N LYS A 1 -0.55 -38.33 -14.42
CA LYS A 1 0.66 -37.47 -14.53
C LYS A 1 0.26 -36.01 -14.28
N CYS A 2 -0.41 -35.73 -13.14
CA CYS A 2 -1.01 -34.41 -12.83
C CYS A 2 -0.65 -33.89 -11.43
N ARG A 3 0.32 -34.50 -10.73
CA ARG A 3 0.75 -34.02 -9.40
C ARG A 3 1.62 -32.75 -9.49
N ASN A 4 2.46 -32.64 -10.52
CA ASN A 4 3.43 -31.54 -10.61
C ASN A 4 2.78 -30.15 -10.81
N LEU A 5 1.66 -30.03 -11.55
CA LEU A 5 1.00 -28.73 -11.72
C LEU A 5 0.28 -28.26 -10.45
N GLN A 6 -0.27 -29.18 -9.66
CA GLN A 6 -0.93 -28.83 -8.40
C GLN A 6 0.10 -28.35 -7.36
N ASP A 7 1.26 -29.01 -7.31
CA ASP A 7 2.38 -28.65 -6.45
C ASP A 7 2.95 -27.25 -6.79
N GLU A 8 3.10 -26.97 -8.10
CA GLU A 8 3.57 -25.66 -8.59
C GLU A 8 2.57 -24.54 -8.28
N PHE A 9 1.27 -24.81 -8.42
CA PHE A 9 0.22 -23.84 -8.11
C PHE A 9 0.14 -23.55 -6.61
N GLU A 10 0.23 -24.58 -5.76
CA GLU A 10 0.20 -24.44 -4.30
C GLU A 10 1.39 -23.60 -3.80
N THR A 11 2.59 -23.90 -4.30
CA THR A 11 3.81 -23.15 -3.96
C THR A 11 3.72 -21.68 -4.37
N TYR A 12 3.20 -21.39 -5.56
CA TYR A 12 2.99 -20.02 -6.02
C TYR A 12 1.97 -19.28 -5.15
N THR A 13 0.87 -19.95 -4.78
CA THR A 13 -0.19 -19.37 -3.96
C THR A 13 0.32 -19.01 -2.56
N GLU A 14 1.15 -19.86 -1.95
CA GLU A 14 1.78 -19.58 -0.66
C GLU A 14 2.75 -18.39 -0.74
N SER A 15 3.52 -18.31 -1.83
CA SER A 15 4.46 -17.20 -2.08
C SER A 15 3.75 -15.85 -2.18
N VAL A 16 2.63 -15.81 -2.92
CA VAL A 16 1.81 -14.59 -3.06
C VAL A 16 1.17 -14.17 -1.73
N LYS A 17 0.73 -15.13 -0.90
CA LYS A 17 0.18 -14.82 0.44
C LYS A 17 1.23 -14.16 1.33
N LYS A 18 2.43 -14.72 1.40
CA LYS A 18 3.56 -14.16 2.16
C LYS A 18 3.87 -12.73 1.70
N LEU A 19 3.93 -12.50 0.38
CA LEU A 19 4.11 -11.17 -0.22
C LEU A 19 2.97 -10.19 0.14
N GLY A 20 1.73 -10.66 0.22
CA GLY A 20 0.59 -9.84 0.63
C GLY A 20 0.65 -9.39 2.10
N GLU A 21 1.20 -10.23 2.98
CA GLU A 21 1.34 -9.93 4.41
C GLU A 21 2.46 -8.91 4.68
N GLU A 22 3.60 -9.03 3.99
CA GLU A 22 4.72 -8.07 4.07
C GLU A 22 4.37 -6.70 3.46
N VAL A 23 3.55 -6.66 2.40
CA VAL A 23 3.04 -5.38 1.82
C VAL A 23 2.05 -4.70 2.76
N ASN A 24 1.22 -5.44 3.50
CA ASN A 24 0.34 -4.87 4.53
C ASN A 24 1.11 -4.34 5.75
N GLY A 25 2.19 -5.02 6.15
CA GLY A 25 3.07 -4.59 7.24
C GLY A 25 3.88 -3.32 6.95
N THR A 26 4.21 -3.07 5.67
CA THR A 26 4.95 -1.87 5.25
C THR A 26 4.05 -0.68 4.94
N SER A 27 2.77 -0.90 4.64
CA SER A 27 1.83 0.19 4.31
C SER A 27 1.22 0.88 5.53
N THR A 28 1.38 0.36 6.76
CA THR A 28 0.55 0.84 7.89
C THR A 28 1.27 1.16 9.21
N THR A 29 2.56 0.84 9.39
CA THR A 29 3.16 0.89 10.75
C THR A 29 4.56 1.52 10.83
N GLY A 30 4.77 2.61 10.09
CA GLY A 30 5.99 3.40 10.21
C GLY A 30 5.72 4.89 10.14
N SER A 31 5.16 5.47 11.21
CA SER A 31 5.18 6.93 11.47
C SER A 31 4.81 7.80 10.25
N GLN A 32 3.80 7.40 9.49
CA GLN A 32 3.20 8.22 8.47
C GLN A 32 2.29 9.20 9.20
N ASP A 33 2.80 10.38 9.58
CA ASP A 33 1.96 11.46 10.11
C ASP A 33 0.76 11.61 9.14
N PRO A 34 -0.48 11.29 9.57
CA PRO A 34 -1.64 11.21 8.67
C PRO A 34 -2.00 12.59 8.10
N ASN A 35 -1.34 13.62 8.61
CA ASN A 35 -1.45 14.99 8.18
C ASN A 35 -0.28 15.40 7.29
N LEU A 36 0.53 14.51 6.71
CA LEU A 36 1.53 14.88 5.71
C LEU A 36 1.15 14.38 4.32
N CYS A 37 1.48 15.18 3.30
CA CYS A 37 1.38 14.74 1.91
C CYS A 37 2.26 13.51 1.68
N GLU A 38 1.67 12.41 1.24
CA GLU A 38 2.39 11.14 1.04
C GLU A 38 3.39 11.22 -0.13
N ILE A 39 3.19 12.15 -1.06
CA ILE A 39 4.08 12.35 -2.22
C ILE A 39 5.31 13.21 -1.86
N CYS A 40 5.11 14.44 -1.36
CA CYS A 40 6.24 15.36 -1.11
C CYS A 40 6.75 15.36 0.33
N ARG A 41 5.99 14.81 1.29
CA ARG A 41 6.26 14.79 2.75
C ARG A 41 6.64 16.14 3.37
N LYS A 42 6.40 17.24 2.66
CA LYS A 42 6.71 18.62 3.07
C LYS A 42 5.48 19.37 3.54
N THR A 43 4.35 19.14 2.87
CA THR A 43 3.09 19.81 3.18
C THR A 43 2.40 19.08 4.31
N LYS A 44 2.11 19.81 5.40
CA LYS A 44 1.23 19.35 6.48
C LYS A 44 -0.21 19.83 6.25
N PHE A 45 -1.17 18.96 6.53
CA PHE A 45 -2.61 19.19 6.44
C PHE A 45 -3.17 19.59 7.81
N ALA A 46 -4.24 20.38 7.80
CA ALA A 46 -5.14 20.49 8.93
C ALA A 46 -6.17 19.35 8.89
N ASP A 47 -6.87 19.11 10.00
CA ASP A 47 -7.90 18.08 10.08
C ASP A 47 -8.94 18.24 8.97
N GLY A 48 -9.12 17.18 8.17
CA GLY A 48 -10.09 17.14 7.07
C GLY A 48 -9.64 17.79 5.76
N ILE A 49 -8.42 18.32 5.66
CA ILE A 49 -7.87 18.91 4.42
C ILE A 49 -6.92 17.93 3.70
N GLY A 50 -7.00 17.87 2.37
CA GLY A 50 -6.13 17.07 1.51
C GLY A 50 -6.91 16.33 0.41
N HIS A 51 -6.27 16.11 -0.74
CA HIS A 51 -6.89 15.38 -1.85
C HIS A 51 -6.59 13.89 -1.70
N LYS A 52 -7.63 13.06 -1.57
CA LYS A 52 -7.48 11.60 -1.55
C LYS A 52 -7.82 11.03 -2.92
N CYS A 53 -6.87 10.35 -3.55
CA CYS A 53 -7.11 9.66 -4.81
C CYS A 53 -8.08 8.48 -4.59
N HIS A 54 -9.12 8.34 -5.41
CA HIS A 54 -10.06 7.21 -5.29
C HIS A 54 -9.43 5.87 -5.67
N TYR A 55 -8.48 5.87 -6.61
CA TYR A 55 -7.86 4.66 -7.12
C TYR A 55 -6.74 4.17 -6.20
N CYS A 56 -5.88 5.08 -5.77
CA CYS A 56 -4.66 4.74 -5.04
C CYS A 56 -4.80 4.97 -3.52
N PHE A 57 -5.88 5.63 -3.08
CA PHE A 57 -6.12 6.05 -1.68
C PHE A 57 -5.06 6.94 -1.03
N VAL A 58 -4.03 7.34 -1.79
CA VAL A 58 -2.98 8.28 -1.40
C VAL A 58 -3.54 9.68 -1.14
N ARG A 59 -3.09 10.31 -0.04
CA ARG A 59 -3.38 11.70 0.32
C ARG A 59 -2.28 12.64 -0.18
N SER A 60 -2.64 13.52 -1.13
CA SER A 60 -1.75 14.50 -1.76
C SER A 60 -2.11 15.94 -1.39
N CYS A 61 -1.11 16.83 -1.48
CA CYS A 61 -1.34 18.27 -1.45
C CYS A 61 -1.68 18.77 -2.85
N ALA A 62 -2.29 19.96 -2.95
CA ALA A 62 -2.72 20.57 -4.21
C ALA A 62 -1.60 20.75 -5.27
N ARG A 63 -0.32 20.62 -4.90
CA ARG A 63 0.82 20.65 -5.84
C ARG A 63 1.23 19.28 -6.37
N CYS A 64 0.82 18.20 -5.70
CA CYS A 64 1.17 16.83 -6.04
C CYS A 64 0.01 16.05 -6.66
N GLY A 65 -1.17 16.67 -6.77
CA GLY A 65 -2.41 16.07 -7.26
C GLY A 65 -3.60 16.70 -6.59
#